data_AF-A0AAD7PS51-F1
#
_entry.id   AF-A0AAD7PS51-F1
#
_cell.length_a   1.000
_cell.length_b   1.000
_cell.length_c   1.000
_cell.angle_alpha   90.00
_cell.angle_beta   90.00
_cell.angle_gamma   90.00
#
_symmetry.space_group_name_H-M   'P 1'
#
loop_
_entity.id
_entity.type
_entity.pdbx_description
1 polymer ?
#
loop_
_entity_poly.entity_id
_entity_poly.type
_entity_poly.pdbx_seq_one_letter_code
_entity_poly.pdbx_strand_id
1 'polypeptide(L)'
;MQCLSCQEDYDSDYAGTCKECYEEANETEEELKREIEDLKAKVDFLRFKSPHDHHNRSNGPCFTDIVLVASEGGFGGGPSVPVPAHKAVLVSRSLVFKAMLENEMEESRSGTIKISDVSFDALRAFVKYLYTAEANLDEVLACDVLILAEKYQVKHLKTYCEKFLVSRLNWENSVVYYDFAHQHNAKHILDSALSLITDNMDKVTKRVEYTELVEKDPRMVVEIYEAYLAKQVNTAAQKESSIKQCRLVATLLCQYKLQGFFILNP
;
A
#
# COMPACT_ATOMS: atom_id res chain seq x y z
N MET A 1 39.20 -11.56 -25.20
CA MET A 1 38.63 -10.68 -24.14
C MET A 1 38.30 -11.57 -22.95
N GLN A 2 38.37 -11.08 -21.72
CA GLN A 2 37.98 -11.87 -20.55
C GLN A 2 36.50 -11.64 -20.24
N CYS A 3 35.72 -12.71 -20.09
CA CYS A 3 34.31 -12.64 -19.75
C CYS A 3 34.13 -12.08 -18.33
N LEU A 4 33.25 -11.09 -18.15
CA LEU A 4 32.99 -10.53 -16.82
C LEU A 4 32.26 -11.50 -15.88
N SER A 5 31.53 -12.48 -16.42
CA SER A 5 30.74 -13.45 -15.65
C SER A 5 31.53 -14.67 -15.21
N CYS A 6 32.18 -15.38 -16.15
CA CYS A 6 32.94 -16.60 -15.85
C CYS A 6 34.47 -16.40 -15.74
N GLN A 7 34.98 -15.20 -16.03
CA GLN A 7 36.41 -14.89 -16.03
C GLN A 7 37.26 -15.67 -17.05
N GLU A 8 36.63 -16.34 -18.03
CA GLU A 8 37.33 -17.06 -19.09
C GLU A 8 37.61 -16.20 -20.32
N ASP A 9 38.65 -16.56 -21.07
CA ASP A 9 39.01 -15.89 -22.32
C ASP A 9 38.10 -16.35 -23.47
N TYR A 10 37.55 -15.38 -24.22
CA TYR A 10 36.69 -15.64 -25.36
C TYR A 10 36.98 -14.69 -26.54
N ASP A 11 36.53 -15.07 -27.73
CA ASP A 11 36.80 -14.36 -28.99
C ASP A 11 35.91 -13.10 -29.14
N SER A 12 36.41 -12.07 -29.82
CA SER A 12 35.92 -10.68 -29.71
C SER A 12 34.52 -10.38 -30.29
N ASP A 13 33.79 -11.39 -30.75
CA ASP A 13 32.48 -11.20 -31.41
C ASP A 13 31.37 -10.77 -30.45
N TYR A 14 31.60 -10.88 -29.13
CA TYR A 14 30.63 -10.52 -28.09
C TYR A 14 31.16 -9.44 -27.15
N ALA A 15 30.31 -8.45 -26.82
CA ALA A 15 30.69 -7.35 -25.94
C ALA A 15 30.53 -7.74 -24.46
N GLY A 16 31.64 -7.85 -23.72
CA GLY A 16 31.67 -7.94 -22.26
C GLY A 16 31.33 -9.30 -21.61
N THR A 17 30.63 -10.19 -22.33
CA THR A 17 30.23 -11.52 -21.85
C THR A 17 30.48 -12.57 -22.94
N CYS A 18 30.95 -13.76 -22.57
CA CYS A 18 31.13 -14.85 -23.53
C CYS A 18 29.77 -15.44 -23.96
N LYS A 19 29.78 -16.16 -25.10
CA LYS A 19 28.60 -16.79 -25.68
C LYS A 19 27.91 -17.76 -24.70
N GLU A 20 28.67 -18.58 -23.98
CA GLU A 20 28.13 -19.58 -23.05
C GLU A 20 27.37 -18.95 -21.89
N CYS A 21 27.96 -17.94 -21.22
CA CYS A 21 27.27 -17.21 -20.15
C CYS A 21 26.05 -16.43 -20.65
N TYR A 22 26.05 -15.98 -21.91
CA TYR A 22 24.89 -15.33 -22.51
C TYR A 22 23.76 -16.33 -22.79
N GLU A 23 24.08 -17.51 -23.31
CA GLU A 23 23.13 -18.59 -23.55
C GLU A 23 22.54 -19.12 -22.23
N GLU A 24 23.38 -19.34 -21.22
CA GLU A 24 22.94 -19.74 -19.86
C GLU A 24 22.01 -18.70 -19.22
N ALA A 25 22.34 -17.40 -19.34
CA ALA A 25 21.46 -16.33 -18.86
C ALA A 25 20.10 -16.31 -19.59
N ASN A 26 20.09 -16.57 -20.90
CA ASN A 26 18.83 -16.67 -21.66
C ASN A 26 18.01 -17.91 -21.27
N GLU A 27 18.65 -19.06 -21.08
CA GLU A 27 17.98 -20.30 -20.65
C GLU A 27 17.32 -20.12 -19.29
N THR A 28 18.04 -19.52 -18.32
CA THR A 28 17.47 -19.22 -17.00
C THR A 28 16.33 -18.19 -17.07
N GLU A 29 16.41 -17.18 -17.93
CA GLU A 29 15.30 -16.23 -18.15
C GLU A 29 14.06 -16.91 -18.72
N GLU A 30 14.23 -17.83 -19.68
CA GLU A 30 13.12 -18.62 -20.23
C GLU A 30 12.50 -19.55 -19.20
N GLU A 31 13.31 -20.22 -18.37
CA GLU A 31 12.82 -21.10 -17.30
C GLU A 31 11.98 -20.30 -16.29
N LEU A 32 12.48 -19.16 -15.82
CA LEU A 32 11.75 -18.24 -14.94
C LEU A 32 10.42 -17.77 -15.57
N LYS A 33 10.41 -17.46 -16.86
CA LYS A 33 9.17 -17.08 -17.57
C LYS A 33 8.15 -18.22 -17.56
N ARG A 34 8.58 -19.46 -17.82
CA ARG A 34 7.70 -20.64 -17.78
C ARG A 34 7.15 -20.89 -16.38
N GLU A 35 7.99 -20.76 -15.35
CA GLU A 35 7.53 -20.87 -13.96
C GLU A 35 6.50 -19.79 -13.60
N ILE A 36 6.70 -18.55 -14.03
CA ILE A 36 5.73 -17.46 -13.83
C ILE A 36 4.40 -17.77 -14.53
N GLU A 37 4.43 -18.32 -15.75
CA GLU A 37 3.21 -18.70 -16.48
C GLU A 37 2.47 -19.86 -15.82
N ASP A 38 3.17 -20.90 -15.36
CA ASP A 38 2.56 -22.00 -14.61
C ASP A 38 1.95 -21.53 -13.29
N LEU A 39 2.64 -20.64 -12.56
CA LEU A 39 2.10 -20.01 -11.35
C LEU A 39 0.85 -19.17 -11.65
N LYS A 40 0.86 -18.39 -12.75
CA LYS A 40 -0.33 -17.63 -13.19
C LYS A 40 -1.49 -18.57 -13.50
N ALA A 41 -1.25 -19.66 -14.22
CA ALA A 41 -2.28 -20.65 -14.54
C ALA A 41 -2.86 -21.32 -13.29
N LYS A 42 -2.02 -21.67 -12.31
CA LYS A 42 -2.44 -22.21 -11.01
C LYS A 42 -3.26 -21.20 -10.20
N VAL A 43 -2.87 -19.93 -10.21
CA VAL A 43 -3.64 -18.86 -9.57
C VAL A 43 -4.99 -18.68 -10.27
N ASP A 44 -5.02 -18.68 -11.60
CA ASP A 44 -6.24 -18.56 -12.39
C ASP A 44 -7.20 -19.73 -12.19
N PHE A 45 -6.69 -20.94 -11.97
CA PHE A 45 -7.51 -22.09 -11.58
C PHE A 45 -8.19 -21.90 -10.21
N LEU A 46 -7.49 -21.29 -9.25
CA LEU A 46 -8.02 -21.05 -7.90
C LEU A 46 -8.91 -19.80 -7.81
N ARG A 47 -8.88 -18.93 -8.82
CA ARG A 47 -9.75 -17.76 -8.90
C ARG A 47 -11.18 -18.20 -9.21
N PHE A 48 -12.10 -17.86 -8.31
CA PHE A 48 -13.51 -17.97 -8.61
C PHE A 48 -13.87 -16.92 -9.65
N LYS A 49 -14.65 -17.29 -10.69
CA LYS A 49 -15.17 -16.29 -11.63
C LYS A 49 -16.13 -15.37 -10.89
N SER A 50 -15.88 -14.06 -10.97
CA SER A 50 -16.80 -13.07 -10.45
C SER A 50 -18.12 -13.16 -11.22
N PRO A 51 -19.29 -13.17 -10.56
CA PRO A 51 -20.60 -13.07 -11.22
C PRO A 51 -20.77 -11.80 -12.08
N HIS A 52 -19.85 -10.83 -11.99
CA HIS A 52 -19.92 -9.54 -12.66
C HIS A 52 -19.19 -9.44 -14.01
N ASP A 53 -18.48 -10.48 -14.45
CA ASP A 53 -17.70 -10.45 -15.72
C ASP A 53 -18.51 -10.90 -16.96
N HIS A 54 -19.83 -10.96 -16.87
CA HIS A 54 -20.71 -11.39 -17.96
C HIS A 54 -20.96 -10.31 -19.01
N HIS A 55 -19.94 -9.96 -19.81
CA HIS A 55 -20.16 -9.30 -21.09
C HIS A 55 -20.01 -10.20 -22.32
N ASN A 56 -19.47 -11.42 -22.21
CA ASN A 56 -19.40 -12.30 -23.37
C ASN A 56 -19.16 -13.79 -23.06
N ARG A 57 -20.20 -14.54 -22.63
CA ARG A 57 -20.42 -15.98 -22.92
C ARG A 57 -21.61 -16.56 -22.13
N SER A 58 -22.70 -16.81 -22.86
CA SER A 58 -23.64 -17.94 -22.75
C SER A 58 -24.01 -18.52 -21.37
N ASN A 59 -25.25 -18.23 -20.94
CA ASN A 59 -26.25 -19.15 -20.37
C ASN A 59 -25.78 -20.30 -19.46
N GLY A 60 -25.17 -19.99 -18.32
CA GLY A 60 -25.13 -20.88 -17.17
C GLY A 60 -25.97 -20.31 -16.02
N PRO A 61 -26.72 -21.12 -15.24
CA PRO A 61 -27.36 -20.63 -14.02
C PRO A 61 -26.29 -20.14 -13.05
N CYS A 62 -26.41 -18.89 -12.63
CA CYS A 62 -25.57 -18.29 -11.60
C CYS A 62 -26.01 -18.88 -10.25
N PHE A 63 -25.20 -19.74 -9.64
CA PHE A 63 -25.48 -20.40 -8.34
C PHE A 63 -25.25 -19.46 -7.14
N THR A 64 -25.46 -18.15 -7.32
CA THR A 64 -25.32 -17.19 -6.22
C THR A 64 -26.39 -17.43 -5.17
N ASP A 65 -25.96 -17.53 -3.92
CA ASP A 65 -26.77 -17.82 -2.75
C ASP A 65 -26.86 -16.62 -1.79
N ILE A 66 -26.27 -15.48 -2.18
CA ILE A 66 -26.34 -14.21 -1.45
C ILE A 66 -26.22 -13.00 -2.38
N VAL A 67 -26.81 -11.88 -1.97
CA VAL A 67 -26.77 -10.61 -2.70
C VAL A 67 -26.28 -9.50 -1.78
N LEU A 68 -25.34 -8.67 -2.24
CA LEU A 68 -24.94 -7.46 -1.54
C LEU A 68 -25.60 -6.24 -2.20
N VAL A 69 -26.01 -5.26 -1.39
CA VAL A 69 -26.69 -4.06 -1.87
C VAL A 69 -26.06 -2.83 -1.24
N ALA A 70 -25.62 -1.90 -2.07
CA ALA A 70 -25.11 -0.60 -1.63
C ALA A 70 -26.29 0.30 -1.22
N SER A 71 -26.17 0.97 -0.07
CA SER A 71 -27.14 1.94 0.44
C SER A 71 -26.43 3.28 0.61
N GLU A 72 -26.54 4.15 -0.39
CA GLU A 72 -26.04 5.53 -0.30
C GLU A 72 -26.98 6.35 0.59
N GLY A 73 -26.44 7.03 1.60
CA GLY A 73 -27.21 7.80 2.61
C GLY A 73 -27.92 9.06 2.10
N GLY A 74 -28.20 9.17 0.80
CA GLY A 74 -28.85 10.32 0.19
C GLY A 74 -30.39 10.22 0.20
N PHE A 75 -31.06 11.35 0.41
CA PHE A 75 -32.52 11.53 0.33
C PHE A 75 -33.12 11.32 -1.10
N GLY A 76 -32.41 10.65 -1.99
CA GLY A 76 -32.87 10.26 -3.32
C GLY A 76 -32.85 8.75 -3.45
N GLY A 77 -34.01 8.11 -3.29
CA GLY A 77 -34.20 6.66 -3.45
C GLY A 77 -34.00 6.22 -4.91
N GLY A 78 -32.76 6.23 -5.40
CA GLY A 78 -32.38 5.52 -6.59
C GLY A 78 -32.47 4.00 -6.35
N PRO A 79 -32.77 3.19 -7.38
CA PRO A 79 -32.81 1.74 -7.23
C PRO A 79 -31.41 1.22 -6.84
N SER A 80 -31.32 0.59 -5.68
CA SER A 80 -30.10 -0.03 -5.19
C SER A 80 -29.78 -1.27 -6.03
N VAL A 81 -28.69 -1.22 -6.81
CA VAL A 81 -28.33 -2.30 -7.75
C VAL A 81 -27.77 -3.51 -6.98
N PRO A 82 -28.36 -4.71 -7.12
CA PRO A 82 -27.89 -5.90 -6.44
C PRO A 82 -26.55 -6.41 -7.01
N VAL A 83 -25.69 -6.89 -6.11
CA VAL A 83 -24.37 -7.46 -6.41
C VAL A 83 -24.39 -8.94 -5.99
N PRO A 84 -24.73 -9.88 -6.90
CA PRO A 84 -24.80 -11.30 -6.57
C PRO A 84 -23.43 -11.88 -6.20
N ALA A 85 -23.38 -12.74 -5.19
CA ALA A 85 -22.16 -13.39 -4.73
C ALA A 85 -22.42 -14.80 -4.18
N HIS A 86 -21.34 -15.46 -3.75
CA HIS A 86 -21.36 -16.79 -3.16
C HIS A 86 -20.92 -16.68 -1.69
N LYS A 87 -21.73 -17.17 -0.76
CA LYS A 87 -21.41 -17.18 0.69
C LYS A 87 -20.03 -17.77 0.94
N ALA A 88 -19.72 -18.91 0.30
CA ALA A 88 -18.44 -19.61 0.42
C ALA A 88 -17.21 -18.71 0.09
N VAL A 89 -17.32 -17.85 -0.92
CA VAL A 89 -16.24 -16.91 -1.28
C VAL A 89 -16.14 -15.79 -0.26
N LEU A 90 -17.27 -15.22 0.18
CA LEU A 90 -17.26 -14.13 1.15
C LEU A 90 -16.66 -14.56 2.50
N VAL A 91 -17.12 -15.71 3.05
CA VAL A 91 -16.66 -16.21 4.36
C VAL A 91 -15.20 -16.66 4.36
N SER A 92 -14.69 -17.14 3.23
CA SER A 92 -13.28 -17.54 3.12
C SER A 92 -12.33 -16.35 3.04
N ARG A 93 -12.81 -15.18 2.60
CA ARG A 93 -12.01 -13.97 2.37
C ARG A 93 -12.15 -12.89 3.42
N SER A 94 -13.18 -12.96 4.27
CA SER A 94 -13.47 -11.97 5.31
C SER A 94 -13.94 -12.64 6.60
N LEU A 95 -13.25 -12.36 7.71
CA LEU A 95 -13.66 -12.82 9.03
C LEU A 95 -15.00 -12.22 9.48
N VAL A 96 -15.32 -11.01 9.00
CA VAL A 96 -16.59 -10.34 9.31
C VAL A 96 -17.73 -11.01 8.56
N PHE A 97 -17.58 -11.31 7.27
CA PHE A 97 -18.59 -12.11 6.56
C PHE A 97 -18.74 -13.51 7.13
N LYS A 98 -17.64 -14.13 7.54
CA LYS A 98 -17.67 -15.43 8.23
C LYS A 98 -18.55 -15.37 9.48
N ALA A 99 -18.26 -14.42 10.39
CA ALA A 99 -19.06 -14.25 11.61
C ALA A 99 -20.52 -13.88 11.32
N MET A 100 -20.78 -13.04 10.31
CA MET A 100 -22.13 -12.63 9.91
C MET A 100 -22.98 -13.79 9.37
N LEU A 101 -22.36 -14.68 8.58
CA LEU A 101 -23.09 -15.73 7.85
C LEU A 101 -23.14 -17.08 8.57
N GLU A 102 -22.22 -17.35 9.51
CA GLU A 102 -22.21 -18.61 10.28
C GLU A 102 -23.16 -18.60 11.49
N ASN A 103 -23.57 -17.43 12.00
CA ASN A 103 -24.30 -17.31 13.29
C ASN A 103 -25.84 -17.14 13.16
N GLU A 104 -26.48 -17.64 12.10
CA GLU A 104 -27.94 -17.52 11.88
C GLU A 104 -28.51 -16.07 12.00
N MET A 105 -27.69 -15.05 11.75
CA MET A 105 -28.10 -13.64 11.77
C MET A 105 -29.14 -13.33 10.67
N GLU A 106 -29.81 -12.18 10.75
CA GLU A 106 -30.84 -11.77 9.79
C GLU A 106 -30.35 -11.85 8.34
N GLU A 107 -29.11 -11.46 8.09
CA GLU A 107 -28.45 -11.50 6.78
C GLU A 107 -28.25 -12.93 6.26
N SER A 108 -27.93 -13.87 7.15
CA SER A 108 -27.78 -15.29 6.79
C SER A 108 -29.11 -15.90 6.31
N ARG A 109 -30.23 -15.43 6.89
CA ARG A 109 -31.60 -15.88 6.63
C ARG A 109 -32.24 -15.15 5.44
N SER A 110 -31.97 -13.86 5.30
CA SER A 110 -32.53 -13.01 4.23
C SER A 110 -31.86 -13.25 2.88
N GLY A 111 -30.61 -13.74 2.88
CA GLY A 111 -29.80 -13.86 1.66
C GLY A 111 -29.39 -12.52 1.07
N THR A 112 -29.56 -11.42 1.82
CA THR A 112 -29.23 -10.06 1.37
C THR A 112 -28.42 -9.32 2.45
N ILE A 113 -27.26 -8.80 2.07
CA ILE A 113 -26.42 -7.95 2.92
C ILE A 113 -26.54 -6.51 2.43
N LYS A 114 -27.03 -5.61 3.29
CA LYS A 114 -27.07 -4.17 3.00
C LYS A 114 -25.82 -3.51 3.56
N ILE A 115 -25.12 -2.76 2.72
CA ILE A 115 -23.91 -2.03 3.09
C ILE A 115 -24.19 -0.55 2.96
N SER A 116 -24.30 0.12 4.11
CA SER A 116 -24.49 1.56 4.20
C SER A 116 -23.22 2.33 3.85
N ASP A 117 -23.42 3.56 3.37
CA ASP A 117 -22.39 4.58 3.14
C ASP A 117 -21.31 4.13 2.15
N VAL A 118 -21.73 3.44 1.09
CA VAL A 118 -20.82 3.00 0.03
C VAL A 118 -21.45 3.17 -1.34
N SER A 119 -20.63 3.56 -2.31
CA SER A 119 -21.02 3.61 -3.71
C SER A 119 -21.16 2.21 -4.31
N PHE A 120 -22.01 2.07 -5.33
CA PHE A 120 -22.11 0.81 -6.06
C PHE A 120 -20.77 0.36 -6.65
N ASP A 121 -19.98 1.30 -7.18
CA ASP A 121 -18.69 1.01 -7.80
C ASP A 121 -17.67 0.49 -6.78
N ALA A 122 -17.62 1.08 -5.58
CA ALA A 122 -16.77 0.58 -4.50
C ALA A 122 -17.19 -0.80 -4.04
N LEU A 123 -18.49 -1.04 -3.87
CA LEU A 123 -19.01 -2.37 -3.54
C LEU A 123 -18.66 -3.40 -4.61
N ARG A 124 -18.86 -3.06 -5.88
CA ARG A 124 -18.55 -3.94 -7.01
C ARG A 124 -17.06 -4.23 -7.11
N ALA A 125 -16.19 -3.23 -6.93
CA ALA A 125 -14.75 -3.40 -6.94
C ALA A 125 -14.28 -4.28 -5.77
N PHE A 126 -14.83 -4.05 -4.57
CA PHE A 126 -14.57 -4.86 -3.39
C PHE A 126 -14.96 -6.32 -3.60
N VAL A 127 -16.18 -6.59 -4.07
CA VAL A 127 -16.63 -7.96 -4.34
C VAL A 127 -15.77 -8.58 -5.43
N LYS A 128 -15.49 -7.89 -6.54
CA LYS A 128 -14.59 -8.39 -7.60
C LYS A 128 -13.24 -8.83 -7.03
N TYR A 129 -12.65 -8.03 -6.15
CA TYR A 129 -11.38 -8.37 -5.51
C TYR A 129 -11.46 -9.67 -4.69
N LEU A 130 -12.56 -9.95 -3.99
CA LEU A 130 -12.70 -11.21 -3.23
C LEU A 130 -12.61 -12.46 -4.13
N TYR A 131 -13.04 -12.33 -5.39
CA TYR A 131 -12.98 -13.39 -6.39
C TYR A 131 -11.61 -13.47 -7.07
N THR A 132 -11.08 -12.34 -7.54
CA THR A 132 -9.94 -12.31 -8.45
C THR A 132 -8.61 -11.95 -7.77
N ALA A 133 -8.66 -11.37 -6.57
CA ALA A 133 -7.53 -10.69 -5.91
C ALA A 133 -6.92 -9.55 -6.76
N GLU A 134 -7.69 -8.99 -7.70
CA GLU A 134 -7.27 -7.87 -8.55
C GLU A 134 -8.18 -6.67 -8.29
N ALA A 135 -7.57 -5.48 -8.17
CA ALA A 135 -8.27 -4.23 -7.98
C ALA A 135 -7.66 -3.14 -8.86
N ASN A 136 -8.47 -2.61 -9.78
CA ASN A 136 -8.15 -1.45 -10.60
C ASN A 136 -8.82 -0.26 -9.95
N LEU A 137 -8.03 0.60 -9.32
CA LEU A 137 -8.52 1.68 -8.46
C LEU A 137 -8.03 3.03 -9.00
N ASP A 138 -8.90 4.03 -8.95
CA ASP A 138 -8.50 5.44 -8.90
C ASP A 138 -8.40 5.89 -7.43
N GLU A 139 -8.03 7.15 -7.18
CA GLU A 139 -7.83 7.67 -5.81
C GLU A 139 -9.12 7.67 -4.99
N VAL A 140 -10.27 8.02 -5.60
CA VAL A 140 -11.56 8.08 -4.91
C VAL A 140 -12.03 6.67 -4.56
N LEU A 141 -12.02 5.77 -5.54
CA LEU A 141 -12.40 4.38 -5.38
C LEU A 141 -11.45 3.65 -4.40
N ALA A 142 -10.16 4.01 -4.39
CA ALA A 142 -9.21 3.43 -3.44
C ALA A 142 -9.54 3.79 -2.00
N CYS A 143 -9.98 5.03 -1.72
CA CYS A 143 -10.45 5.44 -0.40
C CYS A 143 -11.69 4.62 -0.01
N ASP A 144 -12.72 4.58 -0.85
CA ASP A 144 -13.97 3.85 -0.55
C ASP A 144 -13.72 2.33 -0.34
N VAL A 145 -12.90 1.73 -1.19
CA VAL A 145 -12.55 0.31 -1.09
C VAL A 145 -11.69 0.04 0.16
N LEU A 146 -10.84 0.98 0.58
CA LEU A 146 -10.09 0.87 1.83
C LEU A 146 -11.04 0.84 3.03
N ILE A 147 -12.06 1.69 3.06
CA ILE A 147 -13.08 1.71 4.12
C ILE A 147 -13.77 0.34 4.20
N LEU A 148 -14.17 -0.23 3.06
CA LEU A 148 -14.74 -1.58 3.01
C LEU A 148 -13.74 -2.64 3.48
N ALA A 149 -12.49 -2.55 3.04
CA ALA A 149 -11.45 -3.52 3.40
C ALA A 149 -11.18 -3.51 4.91
N GLU A 150 -11.17 -2.35 5.56
CA GLU A 150 -11.07 -2.25 7.02
C GLU A 150 -12.33 -2.80 7.70
N LYS A 151 -13.51 -2.36 7.28
CA LYS A 151 -14.80 -2.77 7.85
C LYS A 151 -15.01 -4.28 7.80
N TYR A 152 -14.62 -4.92 6.70
CA TYR A 152 -14.74 -6.36 6.49
C TYR A 152 -13.44 -7.14 6.75
N GLN A 153 -12.42 -6.49 7.33
CA GLN A 153 -11.13 -7.09 7.71
C GLN A 153 -10.42 -7.86 6.59
N VAL A 154 -10.46 -7.33 5.36
CA VAL A 154 -9.74 -7.88 4.20
C VAL A 154 -8.34 -7.25 4.15
N LYS A 155 -7.45 -7.74 5.02
CA LYS A 155 -6.12 -7.15 5.28
C LYS A 155 -5.30 -6.88 4.03
N HIS A 156 -5.24 -7.85 3.10
CA HIS A 156 -4.42 -7.71 1.90
C HIS A 156 -4.92 -6.59 0.97
N LEU A 157 -6.24 -6.45 0.85
CA LEU A 157 -6.85 -5.35 0.10
C LEU A 157 -6.58 -4.00 0.75
N LYS A 158 -6.72 -3.91 2.08
CA LYS A 158 -6.40 -2.69 2.82
C LYS A 158 -4.96 -2.25 2.56
N THR A 159 -3.99 -3.15 2.72
CA THR A 159 -2.57 -2.85 2.45
C THR A 159 -2.32 -2.47 1.00
N TYR A 160 -3.03 -3.07 0.05
CA TYR A 160 -2.94 -2.70 -1.37
C TYR A 160 -3.43 -1.26 -1.61
N CYS A 161 -4.61 -0.91 -1.09
CA CYS A 161 -5.15 0.45 -1.15
C CYS A 161 -4.22 1.45 -0.46
N GLU A 162 -3.69 1.14 0.73
CA GLU A 162 -2.74 1.99 1.45
C GLU A 162 -1.50 2.28 0.62
N LYS A 163 -0.88 1.26 0.01
CA LYS A 163 0.31 1.45 -0.85
C LYS A 163 0.00 2.32 -2.06
N PHE A 164 -1.16 2.11 -2.68
CA PHE A 164 -1.59 2.92 -3.82
C PHE A 164 -1.77 4.39 -3.40
N LEU A 165 -2.47 4.65 -2.31
CA LEU A 165 -2.73 6.01 -1.81
C LEU A 165 -1.45 6.71 -1.34
N VAL A 166 -0.54 6.00 -0.65
CA VAL A 166 0.79 6.52 -0.28
C VAL A 166 1.59 6.92 -1.53
N SER A 167 1.48 6.19 -2.64
CA SER A 167 2.16 6.58 -3.90
C SER A 167 1.65 7.87 -4.53
N ARG A 168 0.43 8.31 -4.16
CA ARG A 168 -0.21 9.55 -4.61
C ARG A 168 -0.13 10.68 -3.58
N LEU A 169 0.43 10.38 -2.42
CA LEU A 169 0.55 11.31 -1.31
C LEU A 169 1.61 12.37 -1.60
N ASN A 170 1.28 13.62 -1.30
CA ASN A 170 2.17 14.77 -1.41
C ASN A 170 1.88 15.74 -0.27
N TRP A 171 2.68 16.80 -0.16
CA TRP A 171 2.53 17.75 0.95
C TRP A 171 1.19 18.51 0.89
N GLU A 172 0.59 18.72 -0.29
CA GLU A 172 -0.66 19.47 -0.45
C GLU A 172 -1.87 18.67 0.04
N ASN A 173 -1.92 17.37 -0.23
CA ASN A 173 -3.02 16.50 0.19
C ASN A 173 -2.76 15.79 1.53
N SER A 174 -1.56 15.93 2.11
CA SER A 174 -1.13 15.21 3.32
C SER A 174 -2.09 15.36 4.51
N VAL A 175 -2.65 16.55 4.75
CA VAL A 175 -3.58 16.79 5.87
C VAL A 175 -4.88 16.00 5.70
N VAL A 176 -5.45 16.01 4.50
CA VAL A 176 -6.69 15.29 4.18
C VAL A 176 -6.49 13.79 4.33
N TYR A 177 -5.36 13.26 3.82
CA TYR A 177 -5.00 11.86 3.98
C TYR A 177 -4.67 11.48 5.42
N TYR A 178 -4.11 12.39 6.23
CA TYR A 178 -3.89 12.17 7.65
C TYR A 178 -5.21 12.02 8.41
N ASP A 179 -6.17 12.92 8.18
CA ASP A 179 -7.54 12.83 8.72
C ASP A 179 -8.23 11.52 8.31
N PHE A 180 -8.21 11.20 7.02
CA PHE A 180 -8.77 9.96 6.48
C PHE A 180 -8.13 8.71 7.12
N ALA A 181 -6.80 8.69 7.21
CA ALA A 181 -6.08 7.55 7.74
C ALA A 181 -6.37 7.33 9.23
N HIS A 182 -6.56 8.41 9.99
CA HIS A 182 -6.91 8.33 11.40
C HIS A 182 -8.33 7.76 11.60
N GLN A 183 -9.30 8.17 10.76
CA GLN A 183 -10.68 7.66 10.82
C GLN A 183 -10.81 6.18 10.42
N HIS A 184 -9.99 5.72 9.48
CA HIS A 184 -10.07 4.37 8.93
C HIS A 184 -8.91 3.46 9.35
N ASN A 185 -8.18 3.87 10.39
CA ASN A 185 -7.12 3.08 11.02
C ASN A 185 -6.05 2.64 9.99
N ALA A 186 -5.74 3.49 9.02
CA ALA A 186 -4.87 3.20 7.88
C ALA A 186 -3.42 3.59 8.17
N LYS A 187 -2.73 2.80 8.99
CA LYS A 187 -1.45 3.17 9.60
C LYS A 187 -0.36 3.58 8.60
N HIS A 188 -0.25 2.88 7.46
CA HIS A 188 0.77 3.21 6.46
C HIS A 188 0.57 4.60 5.84
N ILE A 189 -0.68 5.00 5.61
CA ILE A 189 -1.03 6.34 5.13
C ILE A 189 -0.76 7.35 6.25
N LEU A 190 -1.18 7.04 7.48
CA LEU A 190 -1.02 7.90 8.65
C LEU A 190 0.45 8.27 8.88
N ASP A 191 1.33 7.28 8.94
CA ASP A 191 2.77 7.48 9.16
C ASP A 191 3.41 8.30 8.03
N SER A 192 3.05 8.00 6.77
CA SER A 192 3.58 8.69 5.59
C SER A 192 3.11 10.14 5.52
N ALA A 193 1.82 10.38 5.81
CA ALA A 193 1.22 11.71 5.83
C ALA A 193 1.81 12.56 6.95
N LEU A 194 1.97 11.99 8.15
CA LEU A 194 2.60 12.66 9.28
C LEU A 194 4.05 13.07 8.96
N SER A 195 4.82 12.21 8.28
CA SER A 195 6.16 12.58 7.84
C SER A 195 6.13 13.78 6.89
N LEU A 196 5.27 13.77 5.87
CA LEU A 196 5.16 14.87 4.91
C LEU A 196 4.69 16.18 5.55
N ILE A 197 3.76 16.10 6.50
CA ILE A 197 3.29 17.25 7.28
C ILE A 197 4.45 17.83 8.09
N THR A 198 5.17 16.99 8.85
CA THR A 198 6.30 17.45 9.68
C THR A 198 7.45 18.02 8.86
N ASP A 199 7.66 17.53 7.62
CA ASP A 199 8.66 18.06 6.68
C ASP A 199 8.26 19.39 6.03
N ASN A 200 6.97 19.73 6.00
CA ASN A 200 6.45 20.92 5.31
C ASN A 200 5.56 21.78 6.22
N MET A 201 5.81 21.77 7.54
CA MET A 201 4.94 22.40 8.54
C MET A 201 4.67 23.89 8.26
N ASP A 202 5.65 24.62 7.75
CA ASP A 202 5.55 26.05 7.42
C ASP A 202 4.58 26.34 6.26
N LYS A 203 4.36 25.36 5.37
CA LYS A 203 3.40 25.45 4.26
C LYS A 203 2.05 24.90 4.69
N VAL A 204 2.04 23.76 5.37
CA VAL A 204 0.82 23.04 5.78
C VAL A 204 -0.02 23.87 6.74
N THR A 205 0.58 24.56 7.71
CA THR A 205 -0.15 25.40 8.68
C THR A 205 -0.91 26.58 8.07
N LYS A 206 -0.62 26.95 6.83
CA LYS A 206 -1.29 28.04 6.10
C LYS A 206 -2.47 27.56 5.26
N ARG A 207 -2.66 26.25 5.16
CA ARG A 207 -3.71 25.63 4.34
C ARG A 207 -5.05 25.65 5.06
N VAL A 208 -6.13 25.71 4.28
CA VAL A 208 -7.51 25.69 4.80
C VAL A 208 -7.79 24.34 5.45
N GLU A 209 -7.34 23.26 4.81
CA GLU A 209 -7.51 21.89 5.28
C GLU A 209 -6.89 21.66 6.67
N TYR A 210 -5.80 22.35 6.99
CA TYR A 210 -5.20 22.32 8.33
C TYR A 210 -6.07 23.05 9.35
N THR A 211 -6.63 24.20 8.99
CA THR A 211 -7.54 24.95 9.86
C THR A 211 -8.81 24.13 10.15
N GLU A 212 -9.37 23.50 9.12
CA GLU A 212 -10.51 22.59 9.25
C GLU A 212 -10.20 21.40 10.16
N LEU A 213 -8.99 20.81 10.05
CA LEU A 213 -8.54 19.74 10.94
C LEU A 213 -8.47 20.22 12.40
N VAL A 214 -7.94 21.42 12.65
CA VAL A 214 -7.86 22.03 13.99
C VAL A 214 -9.25 22.19 14.60
N GLU A 215 -10.22 22.65 13.82
CA GLU A 215 -11.60 22.83 14.29
C GLU A 215 -12.31 21.50 14.54
N LYS A 216 -12.04 20.50 13.68
CA LYS A 216 -12.68 19.17 13.73
C LYS A 216 -12.16 18.30 14.88
N ASP A 217 -10.85 18.14 15.00
CA ASP A 217 -10.22 17.36 16.08
C ASP A 217 -8.83 17.92 16.47
N PRO A 218 -8.77 18.80 17.48
CA PRO A 218 -7.52 19.36 17.98
C PRO A 218 -6.50 18.31 18.46
N ARG A 219 -6.93 17.10 18.82
CA ARG A 219 -6.02 16.04 19.31
C ARG A 219 -5.08 15.58 18.22
N MET A 220 -5.57 15.47 16.99
CA MET A 220 -4.77 15.13 15.82
C MET A 220 -3.65 16.15 15.58
N VAL A 221 -3.91 17.42 15.89
CA VAL A 221 -2.92 18.51 15.78
C VAL A 221 -1.86 18.39 16.87
N VAL A 222 -2.25 18.02 18.09
CA VAL A 222 -1.29 17.76 19.18
C VAL A 222 -0.32 16.65 18.77
N GLU A 223 -0.81 15.55 18.19
CA GLU A 223 0.03 14.46 17.68
C GLU A 223 1.02 14.93 16.60
N ILE A 224 0.56 15.79 15.68
CA ILE A 224 1.43 16.41 14.67
C ILE A 224 2.56 17.21 15.33
N TYR A 225 2.25 18.04 16.33
CA TYR A 225 3.26 18.84 17.03
C TYR A 225 4.20 17.99 17.88
N GLU A 226 3.70 16.94 18.55
CA GLU A 226 4.54 15.99 19.29
C GLU A 226 5.55 15.31 18.34
N ALA A 227 5.09 14.84 17.19
CA ALA A 227 5.96 14.25 16.16
C ALA A 227 6.96 15.26 15.60
N TYR A 228 6.52 16.49 15.33
CA TYR A 228 7.38 17.57 14.84
C TYR A 228 8.48 17.92 15.84
N LEU A 229 8.14 18.10 17.12
CA LEU A 229 9.11 18.41 18.19
C LEU A 229 10.09 17.26 18.41
N ALA A 230 9.60 16.01 18.43
CA ALA A 230 10.46 14.83 18.53
C ALA A 230 11.48 14.76 17.38
N LYS A 231 11.06 15.08 16.15
CA LYS A 231 11.94 15.14 14.96
C LYS A 231 13.04 16.22 15.09
N GLN A 232 12.70 17.38 15.67
CA GLN A 232 13.67 18.46 15.91
C GLN A 232 14.72 18.06 16.96
N VAL A 233 14.31 17.44 18.06
CA VAL A 233 15.23 16.94 19.11
C VAL A 233 16.19 15.90 18.52
N ASN A 234 15.70 14.96 17.72
CA ASN A 234 16.53 13.96 17.06
C ASN A 234 17.54 14.59 16.10
N THR A 235 17.13 15.61 15.33
CA THR A 235 18.02 16.33 14.41
C THR A 235 19.10 17.12 15.17
N ALA A 236 18.74 17.74 16.30
CA ALA A 236 19.70 18.43 17.17
C ALA A 236 20.71 17.47 17.80
N ALA A 237 20.25 16.31 18.31
CA ALA A 237 21.11 15.27 18.87
C ALA A 237 22.07 14.68 17.82
N GLN A 238 21.62 14.46 16.58
CA GLN A 238 22.47 14.01 15.48
C GLN A 238 23.49 15.07 15.03
N LYS A 239 23.10 16.35 15.02
CA LYS A 239 24.06 17.45 14.77
C LYS A 239 25.10 17.51 15.88
N GLU A 240 24.70 17.33 17.13
CA GLU A 240 25.60 17.36 18.27
C GLU A 240 26.56 16.15 18.30
N SER A 241 26.10 14.95 17.93
CA SER A 241 26.96 13.77 17.77
C SER A 241 27.95 13.93 16.60
N SER A 242 27.51 14.47 15.47
CA SER A 242 28.37 14.79 14.31
C SER A 242 29.43 15.85 14.65
N ILE A 243 29.06 16.90 15.39
CA ILE A 243 30.01 17.92 15.89
C ILE A 243 31.03 17.29 16.85
N LYS A 244 30.60 16.42 17.77
CA LYS A 244 31.50 15.69 18.67
C LYS A 244 32.48 14.80 17.89
N GLN A 245 32.01 14.11 16.85
CA GLN A 245 32.85 13.26 16.00
C GLN A 245 33.87 14.07 15.19
N CYS A 246 33.47 15.20 14.60
CA CYS A 246 34.39 16.13 13.93
C CYS A 246 35.46 16.70 14.88
N ARG A 247 35.09 17.04 16.13
CA ARG A 247 36.05 17.52 17.14
C ARG A 247 37.06 16.45 17.55
N LEU A 248 36.64 15.20 17.67
CA LEU A 248 37.54 14.09 18.02
C LEU A 248 38.57 13.87 16.90
N VAL A 249 38.13 13.87 15.63
CA VAL A 249 39.00 13.75 14.46
C VAL A 249 39.99 14.92 14.36
N ALA A 250 39.54 16.15 14.60
CA ALA A 250 40.42 17.33 14.60
C ALA A 250 41.49 17.25 15.72
N THR A 251 41.13 16.73 16.89
CA THR A 251 42.05 16.57 18.03
C THR A 251 43.12 15.52 17.73
N LEU A 252 42.71 14.37 17.19
CA LEU A 252 43.61 13.30 16.76
C LEU A 252 44.59 13.80 15.68
N LEU A 253 44.10 14.48 14.64
CA LEU A 253 44.95 15.04 13.58
C LEU A 253 45.95 16.07 14.12
N CYS A 254 45.58 16.86 15.14
CA CYS A 254 46.49 17.80 15.80
C CYS A 254 47.59 17.08 16.59
N GLN A 255 47.26 16.01 17.33
CA GLN A 255 48.24 15.19 18.05
C GLN A 255 49.24 14.51 17.11
N TYR A 256 48.78 13.96 15.98
CA TYR A 256 49.66 13.36 14.97
C TYR A 256 50.56 14.40 14.27
N LYS A 257 50.08 15.63 14.02
CA LYS A 257 50.91 16.72 13.48
C LYS A 257 51.99 17.20 14.46
N LEU A 258 51.68 17.23 15.75
CA LEU A 258 52.65 17.58 16.81
C LEU A 258 53.71 16.48 17.01
N GLN A 259 53.33 15.21 16.91
CA GLN A 259 54.27 14.08 16.98
C GLN A 259 55.15 13.98 15.72
N GLY A 260 54.63 14.34 14.54
CA GLY A 260 55.42 14.41 13.30
C GLY A 260 56.44 15.55 13.25
N PHE A 261 56.27 16.61 14.06
CA PHE A 261 57.21 17.75 14.11
C PHE A 261 58.46 17.47 14.98
N PHE A 262 58.46 16.40 15.78
CA PHE A 262 59.59 16.03 16.63
C PHE A 262 60.53 14.97 16.02
N ILE A 263 60.29 14.52 14.77
CA ILE A 263 61.11 13.47 14.11
C ILE A 263 61.95 14.02 12.94
N LEU A 264 61.90 15.33 12.65
CA LEU A 264 62.74 15.95 11.61
C LEU A 264 63.43 17.23 12.11
N ASN A 265 64.40 17.08 13.03
CA ASN A 265 65.70 17.74 12.95
C ASN A 265 66.58 17.43 14.17
N PRO A 266 67.89 17.28 14.03
CA PRO A 266 68.68 16.88 12.85
C PRO A 266 69.28 15.47 12.97
#